data_AF-A0A7S1PUT9-F1
#
_entry.id   AF-A0A7S1PUT9-F1
#
_cell.length_a   1.000
_cell.length_b   1.000
_cell.length_c   1.000
_cell.angle_alpha   90.00
_cell.angle_beta   90.00
_cell.angle_gamma   90.00
#
_symmetry.space_group_name_H-M   'P 1'
#
loop_
_entity.id
_entity.type
_entity.pdbx_description
1 polymer ?
#
loop_
_entity_poly.entity_id
_entity_poly.type
_entity_poly.pdbx_seq_one_letter_code
_entity_poly.pdbx_strand_id
1 'polypeptide(L)'
;VLVMYIIGIVITQITTVHRVSLIEEGQVVPVDLVKWWGDLSRSMLSLYEAFLGGVDWDDCVTPLLQINPWLSVCFALYIAFITLAMMNVLTGIFVESAIQNAEKEKNKVVSAHVRELHSMIGDVEGLVHREDFRSSMQDPELQHYFMEMGIDQNEAVHLFDMLTMDRGTGKGIAVEELAQGIVRLRDGAKYMDIMTILYEVEQHSADLRDFMEKASQDVRE
;
A
#
# COMPACT_ATOMS: atom_id res chain seq x y z
N VAL A 1 6.54 20.36 -13.49
CA VAL A 1 6.90 21.12 -14.73
C VAL A 1 5.86 22.18 -15.09
N LEU A 2 4.57 21.83 -15.29
CA LEU A 2 3.55 22.82 -15.70
C LEU A 2 3.37 23.99 -14.71
N VAL A 3 3.31 23.72 -13.40
CA VAL A 3 3.23 24.77 -12.37
C VAL A 3 4.45 25.71 -12.40
N MET A 4 5.65 25.14 -12.57
CA MET A 4 6.90 25.91 -12.70
C MET A 4 6.90 26.78 -13.95
N TYR A 5 6.38 26.28 -15.07
CA TYR A 5 6.25 27.07 -16.30
C TYR A 5 5.28 28.24 -16.11
N ILE A 6 4.11 28.01 -15.51
CA ILE A 6 3.11 29.05 -15.25
C ILE A 6 3.66 30.13 -14.31
N ILE A 7 4.22 29.74 -13.18
CA ILE A 7 4.83 30.68 -12.22
C ILE A 7 6.04 31.39 -12.85
N GLY A 8 6.84 30.67 -13.62
CA GLY A 8 7.95 31.23 -14.40
C GLY A 8 7.48 32.36 -15.32
N ILE A 9 6.43 32.13 -16.12
CA ILE A 9 5.83 33.17 -16.98
C ILE A 9 5.41 34.38 -16.17
N VAL A 10 4.65 34.18 -15.09
CA VAL A 10 4.11 35.28 -14.28
C VAL A 10 5.24 36.14 -13.72
N ILE A 11 6.28 35.51 -13.15
CA ILE A 11 7.42 36.24 -12.59
C ILE A 11 8.19 36.95 -13.71
N THR A 12 8.55 36.25 -14.80
CA THR A 12 9.27 36.86 -15.93
C THR A 12 8.53 38.07 -16.50
N GLN A 13 7.21 37.98 -16.68
CA GLN A 13 6.42 39.09 -17.23
C GLN A 13 6.50 40.30 -16.31
N ILE A 14 6.28 40.11 -15.01
CA ILE A 14 6.29 41.20 -14.03
C ILE A 14 7.69 41.81 -13.90
N THR A 15 8.74 41.00 -13.84
CA THR A 15 10.12 41.50 -13.78
C THR A 15 10.53 42.19 -15.06
N THR A 16 10.07 41.73 -16.23
CA THR A 16 10.33 42.38 -17.52
C THR A 16 9.70 43.77 -17.56
N VAL A 17 8.43 43.90 -17.17
CA VAL A 17 7.74 45.22 -17.10
C VAL A 17 8.49 46.16 -16.16
N HIS A 18 8.88 45.70 -14.97
CA HIS A 18 9.63 46.51 -14.01
C HIS A 18 10.99 46.96 -14.57
N ARG A 19 11.73 46.05 -15.23
CA ARG A 19 13.03 46.38 -15.84
C ARG A 19 12.90 47.42 -16.95
N VAL A 20 11.86 47.35 -17.77
CA VAL A 20 11.60 48.35 -18.81
C VAL A 20 11.32 49.73 -18.18
N SER A 21 10.50 49.78 -17.13
CA SER A 21 10.23 51.02 -16.37
C SER A 21 11.51 51.65 -15.82
N LEU A 22 12.40 50.86 -15.22
CA LEU A 22 13.68 51.36 -14.70
C LEU A 22 14.56 51.96 -15.80
N ILE A 23 14.59 51.33 -16.98
CA ILE A 23 15.36 51.81 -18.13
C ILE A 23 14.80 53.14 -18.65
N GLU A 24 13.47 53.27 -18.74
CA GLU A 24 12.80 54.52 -19.16
C GLU A 24 13.06 55.68 -18.19
N GLU A 25 13.16 55.38 -16.89
CA GLU A 25 13.50 56.35 -15.84
C GLU A 25 15.01 56.67 -15.75
N GLY A 26 15.85 56.01 -16.58
CA GLY A 26 17.31 56.17 -16.54
C GLY A 26 17.97 55.55 -15.31
N GLN A 27 17.29 54.64 -14.61
CA GLN A 27 17.79 53.92 -13.45
C GLN A 27 18.58 52.66 -13.84
N VAL A 28 19.48 52.23 -12.96
CA VAL A 28 20.27 51.01 -13.17
C VAL A 28 19.44 49.79 -12.80
N VAL A 29 19.32 48.85 -13.75
CA VAL A 29 18.64 47.58 -13.49
C VAL A 29 19.46 46.72 -12.53
N PRO A 30 18.87 46.20 -11.43
CA PRO A 30 19.59 45.31 -10.51
C PRO A 30 20.13 44.06 -11.19
N VAL A 31 21.40 43.73 -10.95
CA VAL A 31 22.08 42.57 -11.56
C VAL A 31 21.41 41.27 -11.16
N ASP A 32 21.02 41.13 -9.89
CA ASP A 32 20.38 39.92 -9.36
C ASP A 32 19.00 39.68 -9.96
N LEU A 33 18.26 40.75 -10.29
CA LEU A 33 16.98 40.65 -10.97
C LEU A 33 17.14 40.05 -12.37
N VAL A 34 18.18 40.44 -13.12
CA VAL A 34 18.48 39.85 -14.43
C VAL A 34 19.02 38.43 -14.28
N LYS A 35 19.87 38.20 -13.27
CA LYS A 35 20.47 36.90 -12.98
C LYS A 35 19.40 35.84 -12.71
N TRP A 36 18.35 36.13 -11.95
CA TRP A 36 17.34 35.13 -11.60
C TRP A 36 16.10 35.19 -12.50
N TRP A 37 15.74 36.40 -12.98
CA TRP A 37 14.44 36.67 -13.59
C TRP A 37 14.54 37.40 -14.93
N GLY A 38 15.68 37.27 -15.63
CA GLY A 38 15.98 37.98 -16.87
C GLY A 38 15.14 37.55 -18.08
N ASP A 39 14.82 36.26 -18.15
CA ASP A 39 13.97 35.65 -19.19
C ASP A 39 13.25 34.42 -18.63
N LEU A 40 12.36 33.82 -19.44
CA LEU A 40 11.52 32.70 -19.02
C LEU A 40 12.35 31.44 -18.69
N SER A 41 13.33 31.12 -19.52
CA SER A 41 14.19 29.96 -19.32
C SER A 41 14.97 30.10 -18.01
N ARG A 42 15.49 31.31 -17.74
CA ARG A 42 16.21 31.61 -16.51
C ARG A 42 15.29 31.57 -15.28
N SER A 43 14.06 32.06 -15.41
CA SER A 43 13.07 32.02 -14.33
C SER A 43 12.67 30.58 -13.98
N MET A 44 12.46 29.73 -14.99
CA MET A 44 12.20 28.30 -14.78
C MET A 44 13.39 27.59 -14.14
N LEU A 45 14.62 27.89 -14.58
CA LEU A 45 15.82 27.33 -13.99
C LEU A 45 15.97 27.75 -12.53
N SER A 46 15.76 29.03 -12.21
CA SER A 46 15.84 29.54 -10.83
C SER A 46 14.81 28.89 -9.91
N LEU A 47 13.57 28.69 -10.38
CA LEU A 47 12.54 27.96 -9.64
C LEU A 47 12.93 26.50 -9.39
N TYR A 48 13.57 25.86 -10.38
CA TYR A 48 14.09 24.50 -10.25
C TYR A 48 15.28 24.40 -9.28
N GLU A 49 16.23 25.31 -9.39
CA GLU A 49 17.40 25.42 -8.51
C GLU A 49 16.98 25.65 -7.05
N ALA A 50 16.04 26.59 -6.81
CA ALA A 50 15.52 26.87 -5.48
C ALA A 50 14.78 25.67 -4.87
N PHE A 51 14.01 24.94 -5.68
CA PHE A 51 13.31 23.73 -5.23
C PHE A 51 14.27 22.59 -4.87
N LEU A 52 15.27 22.34 -5.71
CA LEU A 52 16.24 21.26 -5.46
C LEU A 52 17.29 21.60 -4.40
N GLY A 53 17.27 22.83 -3.87
CA GLY A 53 18.30 23.32 -2.94
C GLY A 53 19.66 23.56 -3.62
N GLY A 54 19.68 23.80 -4.93
CA GLY A 54 20.89 24.19 -5.67
C GLY A 54 21.31 25.64 -5.41
N VAL A 55 20.37 26.48 -4.96
CA VAL A 55 20.58 27.85 -4.49
C VAL A 55 19.67 28.11 -3.29
N ASP A 56 20.07 29.03 -2.42
CA ASP A 56 19.17 29.53 -1.39
C ASP A 56 17.96 30.22 -2.05
N TRP A 57 16.77 29.81 -1.67
CA TRP A 57 15.53 30.37 -2.20
C TRP A 57 15.39 31.87 -1.83
N ASP A 58 16.06 32.31 -0.76
CA ASP A 58 16.11 33.71 -0.33
C ASP A 58 16.85 34.60 -1.36
N ASP A 59 17.90 34.07 -2.01
CA ASP A 59 18.64 34.79 -3.07
C ASP A 59 17.74 35.09 -4.27
N CYS A 60 16.85 34.17 -4.61
CA CYS A 60 15.90 34.32 -5.71
C CYS A 60 14.75 35.27 -5.35
N VAL A 61 14.28 35.25 -4.10
CA VAL A 61 13.09 36.03 -3.68
C VAL A 61 13.42 37.48 -3.32
N THR A 62 14.64 37.77 -2.87
CA THR A 62 15.11 39.11 -2.49
C THR A 62 14.87 40.17 -3.58
N PRO A 63 15.23 39.97 -4.87
CA PRO A 63 14.93 40.95 -5.91
C PRO A 63 13.43 41.08 -6.22
N LEU A 64 12.60 40.08 -5.89
CA LEU A 64 11.15 40.16 -6.06
C LEU A 64 10.47 41.00 -4.97
N LEU A 65 10.99 40.96 -3.74
CA LEU A 65 10.50 41.76 -2.61
C LEU A 65 10.57 43.26 -2.90
N GLN A 66 11.61 43.69 -3.62
CA GLN A 66 11.81 45.10 -3.99
C GLN A 66 10.81 45.60 -5.04
N ILE A 67 10.19 44.69 -5.80
CA ILE A 67 9.19 45.02 -6.83
C ILE A 67 7.79 45.01 -6.22
N ASN A 68 7.42 43.87 -5.63
CA ASN A 68 6.11 43.67 -5.04
C ASN A 68 6.16 42.52 -4.01
N PRO A 69 5.92 42.78 -2.72
CA PRO A 69 5.93 41.75 -1.68
C PRO A 69 5.02 40.54 -1.95
N TRP A 70 3.94 40.73 -2.71
CA TRP A 70 3.04 39.64 -3.08
C TRP A 70 3.70 38.60 -4.01
N LEU A 71 4.71 38.99 -4.79
CA LEU A 71 5.49 38.03 -5.59
C LEU A 71 6.23 37.04 -4.71
N SER A 72 6.76 37.52 -3.58
CA SER A 72 7.47 36.71 -2.61
C SER A 72 6.55 35.73 -1.92
N VAL A 73 5.30 36.14 -1.63
CA VAL A 73 4.25 35.23 -1.14
C VAL A 73 3.92 34.16 -2.18
N CYS A 74 3.73 34.53 -3.44
CA CYS A 74 3.48 33.58 -4.53
C CYS A 74 4.64 32.59 -4.71
N PHE A 75 5.89 33.06 -4.64
CA PHE A 75 7.09 32.23 -4.73
C PHE A 75 7.20 31.27 -3.53
N ALA A 76 6.95 31.74 -2.31
CA ALA A 76 6.94 30.90 -1.11
C ALA A 76 5.85 29.81 -1.18
N LEU A 77 4.65 30.15 -1.66
CA LEU A 77 3.57 29.19 -1.90
C LEU A 77 3.95 28.15 -2.96
N TYR A 78 4.67 28.55 -4.01
CA TYR A 78 5.22 27.62 -5.01
C TYR A 78 6.19 26.63 -4.36
N ILE A 79 7.16 27.10 -3.58
CA ILE A 79 8.14 26.24 -2.90
C ILE A 79 7.43 25.29 -1.92
N ALA A 80 6.51 25.81 -1.10
CA ALA A 80 5.73 25.00 -0.17
C ALA A 80 4.92 23.93 -0.89
N PHE A 81 4.19 24.29 -1.95
CA PHE A 81 3.38 23.36 -2.73
C PHE A 81 4.22 22.27 -3.38
N ILE A 82 5.31 22.62 -4.08
CA ILE A 82 6.15 21.63 -4.76
C ILE A 82 6.88 20.74 -3.75
N THR A 83 7.32 21.28 -2.61
CA THR A 83 7.96 20.49 -1.54
C THR A 83 6.98 19.50 -0.94
N LEU A 84 5.76 19.95 -0.58
CA LEU A 84 4.72 19.07 -0.04
C LEU A 84 4.28 18.01 -1.08
N ALA A 85 4.10 18.42 -2.34
CA ALA A 85 3.74 17.50 -3.42
C ALA A 85 4.83 16.43 -3.62
N MET A 86 6.11 16.83 -3.66
CA MET A 86 7.22 15.88 -3.76
C MET A 86 7.29 14.96 -2.55
N MET A 87 7.16 15.50 -1.33
CA MET A 87 7.16 14.70 -0.11
C MET A 87 6.03 13.67 -0.11
N ASN A 88 4.83 14.04 -0.55
CA ASN A 88 3.71 13.11 -0.65
C ASN A 88 3.98 11.99 -1.67
N VAL A 89 4.57 12.32 -2.82
CA VAL A 89 4.95 11.31 -3.84
C VAL A 89 6.01 10.35 -3.28
N LEU A 90 7.07 10.87 -2.67
CA LEU A 90 8.13 10.06 -2.07
C LEU A 90 7.58 9.18 -0.94
N THR A 91 6.76 9.76 -0.06
CA THR A 91 6.11 9.02 1.03
C THR A 91 5.23 7.92 0.47
N GLY A 92 4.44 8.20 -0.57
CA GLY A 92 3.63 7.18 -1.26
C GLY A 92 4.47 6.02 -1.78
N ILE A 93 5.61 6.30 -2.42
CA ILE A 93 6.54 5.27 -2.91
C ILE A 93 7.11 4.44 -1.76
N PHE A 94 7.53 5.08 -0.66
CA PHE A 94 8.07 4.37 0.49
C PHE A 94 7.02 3.52 1.20
N VAL A 95 5.80 4.03 1.37
CA VAL A 95 4.69 3.28 1.97
C VAL A 95 4.32 2.08 1.10
N GLU A 96 4.20 2.26 -0.22
CA GLU A 96 3.94 1.17 -1.16
C GLU A 96 5.04 0.11 -1.10
N SER A 97 6.31 0.53 -1.09
CA SER A 97 7.44 -0.39 -0.95
C SER A 97 7.43 -1.14 0.38
N ALA A 98 7.06 -0.47 1.49
CA ALA A 98 6.95 -1.10 2.80
C ALA A 98 5.82 -2.15 2.83
N ILE A 99 4.66 -1.84 2.23
CA ILE A 99 3.52 -2.78 2.13
C ILE A 99 3.91 -3.99 1.27
N GLN A 100 4.46 -3.76 0.08
CA GLN A 100 4.89 -4.84 -0.82
C GLN A 100 5.96 -5.74 -0.19
N ASN A 101 6.91 -5.16 0.56
CA ASN A 101 7.91 -5.94 1.28
C ASN A 101 7.29 -6.78 2.40
N ALA A 102 6.33 -6.23 3.16
CA ALA A 102 5.61 -6.97 4.19
C ALA A 102 4.79 -8.13 3.61
N GLU A 103 4.13 -7.93 2.46
CA GLU A 103 3.42 -8.99 1.74
C GLU A 103 4.38 -10.07 1.21
N LYS A 104 5.50 -9.65 0.62
CA LYS A 104 6.53 -10.58 0.14
C LYS A 104 7.12 -11.43 1.26
N GLU A 105 7.31 -10.85 2.45
CA GLU A 105 7.79 -11.59 3.62
C GLU A 105 6.80 -12.66 4.07
N LYS A 106 5.49 -12.33 4.13
CA LYS A 106 4.44 -13.33 4.41
C LYS A 106 4.42 -14.44 3.36
N ASN A 107 4.50 -14.08 2.09
CA ASN A 107 4.49 -15.05 0.98
C ASN A 107 5.75 -15.93 0.96
N LYS A 108 6.90 -15.44 1.44
CA LYS A 108 8.11 -16.25 1.57
C LYS A 108 7.92 -17.42 2.53
N VAL A 109 7.30 -17.18 3.69
CA VAL A 109 7.01 -18.23 4.68
C VAL A 109 6.12 -19.30 4.06
N VAL A 110 5.01 -18.88 3.43
CA VAL A 110 4.12 -19.80 2.71
C VAL A 110 4.88 -20.56 1.63
N SER A 111 5.68 -19.89 0.80
CA SER A 111 6.41 -20.54 -0.30
C SER A 111 7.44 -21.59 0.18
N ALA A 112 8.03 -21.39 1.36
CA ALA A 112 8.91 -22.38 1.96
C ALA A 112 8.13 -23.64 2.35
N HIS A 113 6.98 -23.46 3.01
CA HIS A 113 6.08 -24.56 3.37
C HIS A 113 5.51 -25.28 2.13
N VAL A 114 5.20 -24.54 1.06
CA VAL A 114 4.76 -25.14 -0.21
C VAL A 114 5.83 -26.06 -0.77
N ARG A 115 7.09 -25.62 -0.79
CA ARG A 115 8.20 -26.43 -1.31
C ARG A 115 8.40 -27.71 -0.50
N GLU A 116 8.31 -27.60 0.82
CA GLU A 116 8.49 -28.71 1.75
C GLU A 116 7.34 -29.73 1.63
N LEU A 117 6.09 -29.26 1.70
CA LEU A 117 4.91 -30.11 1.50
C LEU A 117 4.87 -30.73 0.11
N HIS A 118 5.23 -29.99 -0.94
CA HIS A 118 5.28 -30.55 -2.30
C HIS A 118 6.30 -31.69 -2.40
N SER A 119 7.42 -31.63 -1.65
CA SER A 119 8.39 -32.74 -1.64
C SER A 119 7.92 -33.98 -0.89
N MET A 120 7.02 -33.81 0.10
CA MET A 120 6.53 -34.91 0.94
C MET A 120 5.24 -35.55 0.38
N ILE A 121 4.31 -34.74 -0.12
CA ILE A 121 2.93 -35.16 -0.44
C ILE A 121 2.36 -34.61 -1.75
N GLY A 122 3.12 -33.79 -2.50
CA GLY A 122 2.65 -33.22 -3.76
C GLY A 122 2.74 -34.23 -4.91
N ASP A 123 1.65 -34.42 -5.65
CA ASP A 123 1.69 -35.15 -6.93
C ASP A 123 2.33 -34.31 -8.05
N VAL A 124 2.53 -34.89 -9.24
CA VAL A 124 3.07 -34.26 -10.45
C VAL A 124 2.28 -33.00 -10.86
N GLU A 125 0.99 -32.93 -10.52
CA GLU A 125 0.13 -31.77 -10.78
C GLU A 125 0.14 -30.73 -9.62
N GLY A 126 0.88 -30.96 -8.54
CA GLY A 126 0.90 -30.10 -7.36
C GLY A 126 -0.39 -30.16 -6.52
N LEU A 127 -1.15 -31.24 -6.67
CA LEU A 127 -2.39 -31.50 -5.96
C LEU A 127 -2.19 -32.55 -4.86
N VAL A 128 -2.97 -32.43 -3.80
CA VAL A 128 -3.04 -33.39 -2.69
C VAL A 128 -4.46 -33.91 -2.59
N HIS A 129 -4.64 -35.22 -2.77
CA HIS A 129 -5.93 -35.88 -2.62
C HIS A 129 -6.15 -36.37 -1.19
N ARG A 130 -7.42 -36.55 -0.80
CA ARG A 130 -7.79 -36.91 0.57
C ARG A 130 -7.24 -38.27 1.02
N GLU A 131 -7.25 -39.25 0.12
CA GLU A 131 -6.78 -40.61 0.40
C GLU A 131 -5.24 -40.63 0.55
N ASP A 132 -4.55 -39.89 -0.32
CA ASP A 132 -3.09 -39.72 -0.27
C ASP A 132 -2.68 -39.00 1.01
N PHE A 133 -3.33 -37.87 1.33
CA PHE A 133 -3.05 -37.10 2.55
C PHE A 133 -3.20 -37.95 3.82
N ARG A 134 -4.30 -38.71 3.94
CA ARG A 134 -4.53 -39.59 5.10
C ARG A 134 -3.54 -40.74 5.18
N SER A 135 -3.07 -41.24 4.04
CA SER A 135 -2.05 -42.30 4.00
C SER A 135 -0.68 -41.73 4.38
N SER A 136 -0.32 -40.57 3.85
CA SER A 136 0.92 -39.85 4.17
C SER A 136 0.99 -39.39 5.62
N MET A 137 -0.13 -39.25 6.32
CA MET A 137 -0.16 -38.99 7.77
C MET A 137 0.43 -40.11 8.63
N GLN A 138 0.71 -41.29 8.06
CA GLN A 138 1.44 -42.37 8.73
C GLN A 138 2.97 -42.22 8.59
N ASP A 139 3.44 -41.32 7.71
CA ASP A 139 4.86 -41.04 7.50
C ASP A 139 5.44 -40.26 8.70
N PRO A 140 6.49 -40.78 9.36
CA PRO A 140 7.18 -40.06 10.43
C PRO A 140 7.71 -38.68 10.02
N GLU A 141 8.11 -38.48 8.76
CA GLU A 141 8.65 -37.20 8.28
C GLU A 141 7.57 -36.12 8.25
N LEU A 142 6.39 -36.45 7.72
CA LEU A 142 5.25 -35.54 7.70
C LEU A 142 4.70 -35.27 9.11
N GLN A 143 4.68 -36.28 9.98
CA GLN A 143 4.29 -36.12 11.39
C GLN A 143 5.23 -35.16 12.12
N HIS A 144 6.54 -35.29 11.91
CA HIS A 144 7.53 -34.39 12.50
C HIS A 144 7.33 -32.96 12.03
N TYR A 145 7.10 -32.75 10.73
CA TYR A 145 6.82 -31.44 10.15
C TYR A 145 5.60 -30.76 10.80
N PHE A 146 4.47 -31.47 10.96
CA PHE A 146 3.29 -30.91 11.63
C PHE A 146 3.55 -30.62 13.11
N MET A 147 4.29 -31.49 13.80
CA MET A 147 4.67 -31.29 15.19
C MET A 147 5.57 -30.05 15.39
N GLU A 148 6.54 -29.82 14.50
CA GLU A 148 7.37 -28.60 14.51
C GLU A 148 6.55 -27.33 14.28
N MET A 149 5.47 -27.45 13.50
CA MET A 149 4.51 -26.37 13.28
C MET A 149 3.51 -26.19 14.45
N GLY A 150 3.58 -27.04 15.48
CA GLY A 150 2.68 -27.00 16.63
C GLY A 150 1.25 -27.45 16.31
N ILE A 151 1.07 -28.22 15.25
CA ILE A 151 -0.23 -28.71 14.77
C ILE A 151 -0.30 -30.21 15.02
N ASP A 152 -1.38 -30.66 15.65
CA ASP A 152 -1.60 -32.10 15.84
C ASP A 152 -2.19 -32.79 14.59
N GLN A 153 -2.10 -34.12 14.55
CA GLN A 153 -2.59 -34.90 13.39
C GLN A 153 -4.09 -34.71 13.15
N ASN A 154 -4.89 -34.58 14.20
CA ASN A 154 -6.34 -34.40 14.07
C ASN A 154 -6.64 -33.00 13.51
N GLU A 155 -5.99 -31.97 14.02
CA GLU A 155 -6.09 -30.59 13.53
C GLU A 155 -5.73 -30.49 12.05
N ALA A 156 -4.65 -31.13 11.61
CA ALA A 156 -4.26 -31.17 10.21
C ALA A 156 -5.28 -31.89 9.32
N VAL A 157 -5.85 -33.01 9.78
CA VAL A 157 -6.94 -33.72 9.07
C VAL A 157 -8.21 -32.87 9.01
N HIS A 158 -8.57 -32.21 10.11
CA HIS A 158 -9.72 -31.31 10.18
C HIS A 158 -9.57 -30.12 9.23
N LEU A 159 -8.38 -29.49 9.20
CA LEU A 159 -8.07 -28.41 8.27
C LEU A 159 -8.23 -28.87 6.82
N PHE A 160 -7.70 -30.04 6.47
CA PHE A 160 -7.83 -30.60 5.12
C PHE A 160 -9.30 -30.87 4.74
N ASP A 161 -10.07 -31.46 5.66
CA ASP A 161 -11.49 -31.72 5.46
C ASP A 161 -12.29 -30.40 5.32
N MET A 162 -11.92 -29.33 6.04
CA MET A 162 -12.52 -27.99 5.88
C MET A 162 -12.19 -27.35 4.51
N LEU A 163 -10.94 -27.43 4.06
CA LEU A 163 -10.52 -26.87 2.76
C LEU A 163 -11.16 -27.60 1.55
N THR A 164 -11.65 -28.82 1.76
CA THR A 164 -12.24 -29.67 0.71
C THR A 164 -13.78 -29.68 0.71
N MET A 165 -14.44 -29.10 1.72
CA MET A 165 -15.89 -29.16 1.91
C MET A 165 -16.71 -28.69 0.68
N ASP A 166 -16.29 -27.62 0.01
CA ASP A 166 -17.04 -27.04 -1.12
C ASP A 166 -16.70 -27.64 -2.49
N ARG A 167 -15.68 -28.50 -2.58
CA ARG A 167 -15.09 -28.90 -3.88
C ARG A 167 -15.68 -30.17 -4.49
N GLY A 168 -16.58 -30.85 -3.76
CA GLY A 168 -17.16 -32.13 -4.14
C GLY A 168 -16.19 -33.30 -3.99
N THR A 169 -16.72 -34.52 -3.93
CA THR A 169 -15.92 -35.75 -3.76
C THR A 169 -14.99 -35.97 -4.95
N GLY A 170 -13.68 -35.95 -4.72
CA GLY A 170 -12.66 -36.40 -5.68
C GLY A 170 -11.69 -35.33 -6.22
N LYS A 171 -11.90 -34.04 -5.94
CA LYS A 171 -10.94 -32.98 -6.30
C LYS A 171 -9.91 -32.78 -5.20
N GLY A 172 -8.63 -32.91 -5.55
CA GLY A 172 -7.51 -32.57 -4.65
C GLY A 172 -7.41 -31.07 -4.40
N ILE A 173 -6.69 -30.68 -3.36
CA ILE A 173 -6.35 -29.28 -3.08
C ILE A 173 -4.94 -28.98 -3.56
N ALA A 174 -4.70 -27.73 -3.98
CA ALA A 174 -3.34 -27.30 -4.31
C ALA A 174 -2.48 -27.30 -3.04
N VAL A 175 -1.22 -27.70 -3.16
CA VAL A 175 -0.26 -27.66 -2.03
C VAL A 175 -0.16 -26.24 -1.46
N GLU A 176 -0.26 -25.22 -2.31
CA GLU A 176 -0.31 -23.81 -1.92
C GLU A 176 -1.44 -23.49 -0.95
N GLU A 177 -2.62 -24.06 -1.17
CA GLU A 177 -3.80 -23.83 -0.33
C GLU A 177 -3.66 -24.54 1.02
N LEU A 178 -3.13 -25.76 1.01
CA LEU A 178 -2.82 -26.50 2.23
C LEU A 178 -1.77 -25.76 3.07
N ALA A 179 -0.68 -25.29 2.46
CA ALA A 179 0.36 -24.51 3.11
C ALA A 179 -0.19 -23.21 3.72
N GLN A 180 -1.07 -22.50 3.00
CA GLN A 180 -1.75 -21.31 3.51
C GLN A 180 -2.65 -21.64 4.70
N GLY A 181 -3.40 -22.74 4.63
CA GLY A 181 -4.24 -23.21 5.73
C GLY A 181 -3.43 -23.52 6.99
N ILE A 182 -2.29 -24.19 6.84
CA ILE A 182 -1.38 -24.56 7.94
C ILE A 182 -0.80 -23.32 8.61
N VAL A 183 -0.31 -22.35 7.83
CA VAL A 183 0.20 -21.08 8.36
C VAL A 183 -0.89 -20.32 9.11
N ARG A 184 -2.11 -20.26 8.57
CA ARG A 184 -3.26 -19.62 9.24
C ARG A 184 -3.66 -20.31 10.54
N LEU A 185 -3.63 -21.65 10.55
CA LEU A 185 -3.96 -22.43 11.74
C LEU A 185 -2.95 -22.18 12.86
N ARG A 186 -1.64 -22.18 12.54
CA ARG A 186 -0.56 -21.86 13.48
C ARG A 186 -0.63 -20.43 14.01
N ASP A 187 -0.85 -19.46 13.13
CA ASP A 187 -0.88 -18.04 13.50
C ASP A 187 -2.12 -17.69 14.36
N GLY A 188 -3.14 -18.58 14.37
CA GLY A 188 -4.36 -18.44 15.14
C GLY A 188 -5.34 -17.41 14.58
N ALA A 189 -6.56 -17.42 15.12
CA ALA A 189 -7.56 -16.40 14.78
C ALA A 189 -7.30 -15.11 15.58
N LYS A 190 -7.50 -13.94 14.95
CA LYS A 190 -7.43 -12.68 15.70
C LYS A 190 -8.62 -12.59 16.64
N TYR A 191 -8.45 -11.92 17.77
CA TYR A 191 -9.54 -11.67 18.72
C TYR A 191 -10.78 -11.05 18.04
N MET A 192 -10.59 -10.13 17.10
CA MET A 192 -11.68 -9.53 16.33
C MET A 192 -12.42 -10.53 15.44
N ASP A 193 -11.72 -11.49 14.84
CA ASP A 193 -12.33 -12.53 14.01
C ASP A 193 -13.26 -13.40 14.87
N ILE A 194 -12.80 -13.78 16.07
CA ILE A 194 -13.60 -14.53 17.05
C ILE A 194 -14.81 -13.72 17.51
N MET A 195 -14.62 -12.45 17.87
CA MET A 195 -15.73 -11.57 18.29
C MET A 195 -16.79 -11.41 17.19
N THR A 196 -16.36 -11.35 15.93
CA THR A 196 -17.26 -11.25 14.77
C THR A 196 -18.09 -12.53 14.64
N ILE A 197 -17.47 -13.70 14.73
CA ILE A 197 -18.16 -14.99 14.70
C ILE A 197 -19.15 -15.12 15.87
N LEU A 198 -18.75 -14.74 17.09
CA LEU A 198 -19.65 -14.80 18.26
C LEU A 198 -20.88 -13.93 18.07
N TYR A 199 -20.70 -12.72 17.51
CA TYR A 199 -21.82 -11.84 17.18
C TYR A 199 -22.74 -12.44 16.12
N GLU A 200 -22.19 -12.99 15.04
CA GLU A 200 -22.98 -13.66 13.99
C GLU A 200 -23.73 -14.87 14.53
N VAL A 201 -23.11 -15.69 15.39
CA VAL A 201 -23.75 -16.84 16.02
C VAL A 201 -24.92 -16.42 16.91
N GLU A 202 -24.77 -15.35 17.70
CA GLU A 202 -25.87 -14.81 18.50
C GLU A 202 -27.03 -14.32 17.64
N GLN A 203 -26.71 -13.61 16.55
CA GLN A 203 -27.71 -13.13 15.59
C GLN A 203 -28.46 -14.28 14.92
N HIS A 204 -27.75 -15.26 14.36
CA HIS A 204 -28.35 -16.44 13.75
C HIS A 204 -29.17 -17.26 14.75
N SER A 205 -28.75 -17.34 16.02
CA SER A 205 -29.50 -18.02 17.08
C SER A 205 -30.77 -17.28 17.49
N ALA A 206 -30.81 -15.95 17.35
CA ALA A 206 -32.04 -15.17 17.52
C ALA A 206 -33.00 -15.41 16.35
N ASP A 207 -32.51 -15.31 15.11
CA ASP A 207 -33.32 -15.52 13.91
C ASP A 207 -33.95 -16.92 13.86
N LEU A 208 -33.19 -17.96 14.25
CA LEU A 208 -33.71 -19.33 14.35
C LEU A 208 -34.81 -19.49 15.40
N ARG A 209 -34.70 -18.79 16.53
CA ARG A 209 -35.75 -18.82 17.58
C ARG A 209 -37.04 -18.19 17.06
N ASP A 210 -36.94 -17.03 16.44
CA ASP A 210 -38.09 -16.34 15.85
C ASP A 210 -38.75 -17.18 14.74
N PHE A 211 -37.94 -17.87 13.92
CA PHE A 211 -38.44 -18.79 12.90
C PHE A 211 -39.16 -20.00 13.52
N MET A 212 -38.59 -20.62 14.56
CA MET A 212 -39.22 -21.74 15.25
C MET A 212 -40.53 -21.35 15.94
N GLU A 213 -40.60 -20.16 16.55
CA GLU A 213 -41.83 -19.65 17.17
C GLU A 213 -42.94 -19.50 16.13
N LYS A 214 -42.65 -18.88 14.98
CA LYS A 214 -43.61 -18.75 13.86
C LYS A 214 -44.06 -20.12 13.32
N ALA A 215 -43.12 -21.03 13.06
CA ALA A 215 -43.44 -22.37 12.59
C ALA A 215 -44.29 -23.18 13.58
N SER A 216 -44.13 -22.94 14.90
CA SER A 216 -44.94 -23.60 15.93
C SER A 216 -46.38 -23.07 16.03
N GLN A 217 -46.61 -21.81 15.64
CA GLN A 217 -47.95 -21.22 15.55
C GLN A 217 -48.70 -21.76 14.34
N ASP A 218 -48.05 -21.85 13.17
CA ASP A 218 -48.65 -22.37 11.93
C ASP A 218 -49.06 -23.86 12.02
N VAL A 219 -48.41 -24.65 12.89
CA VAL A 219 -48.76 -26.08 13.09
C VAL A 219 -49.92 -26.25 14.09
N ARG A 220 -50.29 -25.21 14.84
CA ARG A 220 -51.43 -25.24 15.80
C ARG A 220 -52.76 -24.77 15.21
N GLU A 221 -52.76 -24.19 14.02
CA GLU A 221 -53.95 -23.85 13.23
C GLU A 221 -54.33 -25.00 12.27
#